data_AF-A0A956RE14-F1
#
_entry.id   AF-A0A956RE14-F1
#
_cell.length_a   1.000
_cell.length_b   1.000
_cell.length_c   1.000
_cell.angle_alpha   90.00
_cell.angle_beta   90.00
_cell.angle_gamma   90.00
#
_symmetry.space_group_name_H-M   'P 1'
#
loop_
_entity.id
_entity.type
_entity.pdbx_description
1 polymer ?
#
loop_
_entity_poly.entity_id
_entity_poly.type
_entity_poly.pdbx_seq_one_letter_code
_entity_poly.pdbx_strand_id
1 'polypeptide(L)'
;MRSTARVADWQQALADFAPRAFAWDESRRAVKQLQRVLSALRQGSRLSPAEAAELAAGWLARLEDAIACVDGSSGALANAVARALDVAIPLIAGAPVADETRDAWLERLGARFFEVGEVGEV
;
A
#
# COMPACT_ATOMS: atom_id res chain seq x y z
N MET A 1 19.38 24.13 -4.71
CA MET A 1 18.72 23.70 -3.46
C MET A 1 17.20 23.64 -3.64
N ARG A 2 16.69 22.62 -4.34
CA ARG A 2 15.25 22.30 -4.43
C ARG A 2 15.12 20.80 -4.17
N SER A 3 14.09 20.37 -3.44
CA SER A 3 13.67 18.96 -3.22
C SER A 3 14.25 18.16 -2.06
N THR A 4 14.13 18.61 -0.81
CA THR A 4 14.13 17.70 0.37
C THR A 4 12.80 17.74 1.13
N ALA A 5 12.19 18.93 1.29
CA ALA A 5 10.92 19.10 1.99
C ALA A 5 9.76 18.28 1.37
N ARG A 6 9.67 18.24 0.04
CA ARG A 6 8.61 17.50 -0.66
C ARG A 6 8.78 15.98 -0.57
N VAL A 7 9.99 15.48 -0.35
CA VAL A 7 10.27 14.03 -0.24
C VAL A 7 9.81 13.50 1.12
N ALA A 8 10.06 14.27 2.18
CA ALA A 8 9.63 13.94 3.53
C ALA A 8 8.09 13.88 3.66
N ASP A 9 7.36 14.78 2.98
CA ASP A 9 5.90 14.88 3.09
C ASP A 9 5.16 13.63 2.59
N TRP A 10 5.61 13.02 1.49
CA TRP A 10 4.95 11.84 0.92
C TRP A 10 5.37 10.54 1.61
N GLN A 11 6.61 10.44 2.09
CA GLN A 11 7.07 9.32 2.91
C GLN A 11 6.35 9.29 4.27
N GLN A 12 6.16 10.45 4.90
CA GLN A 12 5.40 10.55 6.16
C GLN A 12 3.95 10.10 5.98
N ALA A 13 3.30 10.47 4.87
CA ALA A 13 1.92 10.04 4.58
C ALA A 13 1.77 8.50 4.47
N LEU A 14 2.83 7.79 4.07
CA LEU A 14 2.87 6.33 4.01
C LEU A 14 3.11 5.72 5.40
N ALA A 15 3.98 6.34 6.20
CA ALA A 15 4.23 5.92 7.58
C ALA A 15 2.98 6.05 8.48
N ASP A 16 2.17 7.09 8.26
CA ASP A 16 0.94 7.34 9.01
C ASP A 16 -0.20 6.36 8.68
N PHE A 17 -0.05 5.48 7.68
CA PHE A 17 -1.11 4.53 7.29
C PHE A 17 -1.31 3.45 8.36
N ALA A 18 -2.46 3.50 9.05
CA ALA A 18 -2.84 2.57 10.11
C ALA A 18 -4.01 1.64 9.69
N PRO A 19 -3.80 0.30 9.61
CA PRO A 19 -4.83 -0.68 9.24
C PRO A 19 -5.99 -0.81 10.24
N ARG A 20 -5.89 -0.21 11.43
CA ARG A 20 -6.93 -0.30 12.49
C ARG A 20 -8.12 0.66 12.30
N ALA A 21 -8.10 1.52 11.27
CA ALA A 21 -9.12 2.54 11.04
C ALA A 21 -10.26 2.11 10.11
N PHE A 22 -10.50 0.80 9.98
CA PHE A 22 -11.42 0.21 8.99
C PHE A 22 -12.67 -0.42 9.63
N ALA A 23 -13.02 -0.11 10.89
CA ALA A 23 -14.29 -0.58 11.47
C ALA A 23 -15.49 0.12 10.81
N TRP A 24 -16.67 -0.51 10.85
CA TRP A 24 -17.86 -0.23 10.02
C TRP A 24 -18.25 1.25 9.80
N ASP A 25 -18.05 2.15 10.78
CA ASP A 25 -18.38 3.60 10.70
C ASP A 25 -17.24 4.46 10.09
N GLU A 26 -16.11 3.83 9.77
CA GLU A 26 -14.84 4.46 9.42
C GLU A 26 -14.48 4.28 7.95
N SER A 27 -15.33 3.61 7.16
CA SER A 27 -15.14 3.40 5.71
C SER A 27 -14.81 4.69 4.95
N ARG A 28 -15.40 5.84 5.34
CA ARG A 28 -15.06 7.16 4.75
C ARG A 28 -13.67 7.65 5.14
N ARG A 29 -13.20 7.36 6.35
CA ARG A 29 -11.83 7.69 6.80
C ARG A 29 -10.82 6.78 6.12
N ALA A 30 -11.11 5.49 6.05
CA ALA A 30 -10.35 4.50 5.28
C ALA A 30 -10.15 4.95 3.82
N VAL A 31 -11.24 5.28 3.11
CA VAL A 31 -11.16 5.77 1.73
C VAL A 31 -10.29 7.04 1.61
N LYS A 32 -10.41 7.99 2.54
CA LYS A 32 -9.57 9.20 2.55
C LYS A 32 -8.09 8.88 2.78
N GLN A 33 -7.77 7.95 3.68
CA GLN A 33 -6.39 7.50 3.93
C GLN A 33 -5.81 6.82 2.69
N LEU A 34 -6.58 5.93 2.04
CA LEU A 34 -6.19 5.32 0.76
C LEU A 34 -5.87 6.42 -0.28
N GLN A 35 -6.78 7.38 -0.48
CA GLN A 35 -6.56 8.47 -1.45
C GLN A 35 -5.34 9.34 -1.13
N ARG A 36 -5.06 9.58 0.15
CA ARG A 36 -3.86 10.32 0.60
C ARG A 36 -2.59 9.56 0.24
N VAL A 37 -2.55 8.26 0.53
CA VAL A 37 -1.42 7.38 0.17
C VAL A 37 -1.23 7.32 -1.34
N LEU A 38 -2.29 7.16 -2.13
CA LEU A 38 -2.18 7.13 -3.59
C LEU A 38 -1.65 8.45 -4.17
N SER A 39 -2.05 9.58 -3.58
CA SER A 39 -1.52 10.89 -3.96
C SER A 39 -0.03 11.02 -3.63
N ALA A 40 0.38 10.50 -2.47
CA ALA A 40 1.78 10.43 -2.05
C ALA A 40 2.61 9.54 -2.99
N LEU A 41 2.15 8.34 -3.33
CA LEU A 41 2.82 7.43 -4.26
C LEU A 41 2.97 8.03 -5.66
N ARG A 42 1.94 8.72 -6.17
CA ARG A 42 2.00 9.43 -7.47
C ARG A 42 2.98 10.59 -7.46
N GLN A 43 3.17 11.24 -6.32
CA GLN A 43 4.17 12.29 -6.18
C GLN A 43 5.58 11.68 -6.08
N GLY A 44 5.75 10.67 -5.23
CA GLY A 44 6.98 9.91 -5.06
C GLY A 44 7.49 9.33 -6.38
N SER A 45 6.61 8.74 -7.19
CA SER A 45 7.00 8.13 -8.47
C SER A 45 7.58 9.10 -9.50
N ARG A 46 7.29 10.40 -9.36
CA ARG A 46 7.87 11.45 -10.21
C ARG A 46 9.21 11.96 -9.70
N LEU A 47 9.49 11.78 -8.41
CA LEU A 47 10.68 12.29 -7.74
C LEU A 47 11.74 11.19 -7.57
N SER A 48 11.31 10.02 -7.12
CA SER A 48 12.12 8.86 -6.78
C SER A 48 11.33 7.57 -7.11
N PRO A 49 11.36 7.11 -8.38
CA PRO A 49 10.55 5.97 -8.83
C PRO A 49 10.82 4.67 -8.06
N ALA A 50 12.09 4.38 -7.75
CA ALA A 50 12.50 3.17 -7.04
C ALA A 50 12.00 3.16 -5.58
N GLU A 51 12.20 4.25 -4.84
CA GLU A 51 11.73 4.36 -3.45
C GLU A 51 10.19 4.36 -3.37
N ALA A 52 9.52 5.01 -4.31
CA ALA A 52 8.06 5.01 -4.37
C ALA A 52 7.50 3.60 -4.63
N ALA A 53 8.19 2.80 -5.45
CA ALA A 53 7.84 1.41 -5.72
C ALA A 53 8.06 0.51 -4.50
N GLU A 54 9.20 0.64 -3.82
CA GLU A 54 9.47 -0.10 -2.58
C GLU A 54 8.41 0.19 -1.51
N LEU A 55 8.07 1.46 -1.32
CA LEU A 55 7.06 1.86 -0.35
C LEU A 55 5.64 1.44 -0.78
N ALA A 56 5.33 1.45 -2.08
CA ALA A 56 4.08 0.91 -2.60
C ALA A 56 3.95 -0.59 -2.29
N ALA A 57 5.02 -1.37 -2.47
CA ALA A 57 5.05 -2.79 -2.14
C ALA A 57 4.85 -3.00 -0.62
N GLY A 58 5.56 -2.27 0.23
CA GLY A 58 5.38 -2.35 1.69
C GLY A 58 3.99 -1.91 2.16
N TRP A 59 3.36 -0.96 1.48
CA TRP A 59 2.01 -0.52 1.79
C TRP A 59 0.94 -1.52 1.38
N LEU A 60 1.05 -2.15 0.20
CA LEU A 60 0.14 -3.21 -0.24
C LEU A 60 0.09 -4.37 0.75
N ALA A 61 1.22 -4.72 1.36
CA ALA A 61 1.29 -5.75 2.41
C ALA A 61 0.47 -5.42 3.67
N ARG A 62 0.15 -4.13 3.90
CA ARG A 62 -0.66 -3.65 5.04
C ARG A 62 -2.14 -3.47 4.68
N LEU A 63 -2.49 -3.64 3.40
CA LEU A 63 -3.85 -3.48 2.90
C LEU A 63 -4.73 -4.71 3.23
N GLU A 64 -4.11 -5.87 3.40
CA GLU A 64 -4.78 -7.13 3.75
C GLU A 64 -5.57 -7.01 5.07
N ASP A 65 -4.89 -6.58 6.14
CA ASP A 65 -5.50 -6.29 7.46
C ASP A 65 -6.70 -5.34 7.35
N ALA A 66 -6.63 -4.39 6.42
CA ALA A 66 -7.65 -3.38 6.20
C ALA A 66 -8.88 -3.92 5.43
N ILE A 67 -8.69 -4.86 4.51
CA ILE A 67 -9.77 -5.47 3.72
C ILE A 67 -10.51 -6.53 4.53
N ALA A 68 -9.81 -7.28 5.39
CA ALA A 68 -10.41 -8.33 6.24
C ALA A 68 -11.50 -7.79 7.19
N CYS A 69 -11.48 -6.49 7.51
CA CYS A 69 -12.47 -5.84 8.37
C CYS A 69 -13.75 -5.36 7.65
N VAL A 70 -13.89 -5.58 6.34
CA VAL A 70 -14.96 -5.00 5.52
C VAL A 70 -16.07 -6.02 5.24
N ASP A 71 -17.21 -5.86 5.90
CA ASP A 71 -18.42 -6.67 5.74
C ASP A 71 -19.22 -6.25 4.49
N GLY A 72 -18.81 -6.73 3.31
CA GLY A 72 -19.64 -7.04 2.12
C GLY A 72 -20.57 -5.98 1.49
N SER A 73 -20.78 -4.80 2.09
CA SER A 73 -21.88 -3.89 1.77
C SER A 73 -21.45 -2.49 1.34
N SER A 74 -20.16 -2.14 1.39
CA SER A 74 -19.67 -0.83 0.96
C SER A 74 -18.85 -0.91 -0.34
N GLY A 75 -19.55 -0.90 -1.49
CA GLY A 75 -18.91 -0.85 -2.82
C GLY A 75 -17.92 0.31 -3.01
N ALA A 76 -18.03 1.36 -2.20
CA ALA A 76 -17.09 2.49 -2.17
C ALA A 76 -15.69 2.09 -1.69
N LEU A 77 -15.58 1.25 -0.66
CA LEU A 77 -14.27 0.82 -0.13
C LEU A 77 -13.63 -0.22 -1.06
N ALA A 78 -14.42 -1.19 -1.54
CA ALA A 78 -13.96 -2.15 -2.55
C ALA A 78 -13.44 -1.44 -3.81
N ASN A 79 -14.18 -0.44 -4.31
CA ASN A 79 -13.72 0.37 -5.44
C ASN A 79 -12.46 1.20 -5.09
N ALA A 80 -12.36 1.76 -3.89
CA ALA A 80 -11.15 2.49 -3.48
C ALA A 80 -9.91 1.58 -3.41
N VAL A 81 -10.06 0.34 -2.94
CA VAL A 81 -9.02 -0.68 -2.95
C VAL A 81 -8.65 -1.10 -4.37
N ALA A 82 -9.63 -1.33 -5.26
CA ALA A 82 -9.35 -1.64 -6.66
C ALA A 82 -8.53 -0.51 -7.33
N ARG A 83 -8.92 0.75 -7.11
CA ARG A 83 -8.17 1.92 -7.58
C ARG A 83 -6.78 2.05 -6.98
N ALA A 84 -6.60 1.56 -5.76
CA ALA A 84 -5.29 1.51 -5.15
C ALA A 84 -4.36 0.51 -5.84
N LEU A 85 -4.87 -0.68 -6.14
CA LEU A 85 -4.14 -1.71 -6.88
C LEU A 85 -3.78 -1.22 -8.30
N ASP A 86 -4.74 -0.59 -9.01
CA ASP A 86 -4.54 0.01 -10.34
C ASP A 86 -3.39 1.03 -10.38
N VAL A 87 -3.07 1.66 -9.26
CA VAL A 87 -1.99 2.65 -9.15
C VAL A 87 -0.70 2.02 -8.65
N ALA A 88 -0.75 1.19 -7.61
CA ALA A 88 0.43 0.63 -6.97
C ALA A 88 1.13 -0.42 -7.85
N ILE A 89 0.37 -1.30 -8.51
CA ILE A 89 0.95 -2.38 -9.32
C ILE A 89 1.82 -1.84 -10.47
N PRO A 90 1.35 -0.88 -11.30
CA PRO A 90 2.20 -0.33 -12.36
C PRO A 90 3.43 0.42 -11.86
N LEU A 91 3.39 1.00 -10.65
CA LEU A 91 4.55 1.67 -10.05
C LEU A 91 5.63 0.67 -9.67
N ILE A 92 5.24 -0.46 -9.09
CA ILE A 92 6.15 -1.55 -8.73
C ILE A 92 6.74 -2.19 -10.00
N ALA A 93 5.90 -2.49 -10.98
CA ALA A 93 6.33 -3.11 -12.24
C ALA A 93 7.23 -2.19 -13.08
N GLY A 94 6.91 -0.89 -13.14
CA GLY A 94 7.65 0.10 -13.92
C GLY A 94 8.87 0.72 -13.23
N ALA A 95 9.20 0.27 -12.01
CA ALA A 95 10.34 0.79 -11.27
C ALA A 95 11.66 0.46 -12.00
N PRO A 96 12.59 1.44 -12.15
CA PRO A 96 13.89 1.25 -12.80
C PRO A 96 14.88 0.57 -11.84
N VAL A 97 14.53 -0.62 -11.37
CA VAL A 97 15.33 -1.46 -10.47
C VAL A 97 15.59 -2.80 -11.12
N ALA A 98 16.57 -3.53 -10.60
CA ALA A 98 16.86 -4.89 -11.04
C ALA A 98 15.70 -5.83 -10.69
N ASP A 99 15.53 -6.89 -11.48
CA ASP A 99 14.42 -7.83 -11.31
C ASP A 99 14.49 -8.52 -9.93
N GLU A 100 15.69 -8.80 -9.42
CA GLU A 100 15.91 -9.39 -8.09
C GLU A 100 15.38 -8.48 -6.97
N THR A 101 15.43 -7.16 -7.17
CA THR A 101 14.87 -6.20 -6.20
C THR A 101 13.35 -6.25 -6.20
N ARG A 102 12.75 -6.39 -7.39
CA ARG A 102 11.30 -6.52 -7.53
C ARG A 102 10.82 -7.85 -6.95
N ASP A 103 11.55 -8.93 -7.19
CA ASP A 103 11.27 -10.26 -6.65
C ASP A 103 11.32 -10.24 -5.13
N ALA A 104 12.34 -9.62 -4.52
CA ALA A 104 12.42 -9.47 -3.06
C ALA A 104 11.22 -8.69 -2.48
N TRP A 105 10.69 -7.70 -3.19
CA TRP A 105 9.47 -7.00 -2.77
C TRP A 105 8.23 -7.91 -2.85
N LEU A 106 8.11 -8.73 -3.90
CA LEU A 106 7.01 -9.67 -4.09
C LEU A 106 7.08 -10.85 -3.10
N GLU A 107 8.28 -11.34 -2.79
CA GLU A 107 8.49 -12.36 -1.76
C GLU A 107 8.06 -11.85 -0.39
N ARG A 108 8.43 -10.61 -0.03
CA ARG A 108 7.99 -9.99 1.23
C ARG A 108 6.48 -9.76 1.28
N LEU A 109 5.86 -9.43 0.14
CA LEU A 109 4.41 -9.37 -0.01
C LEU A 109 3.77 -10.74 0.22
N GLY A 110 4.25 -11.76 -0.50
CA GLY A 110 3.75 -13.13 -0.45
C GLY A 110 3.92 -13.78 0.92
N ALA A 111 5.07 -13.57 1.57
CA ALA A 111 5.35 -14.11 2.90
C ALA A 111 4.27 -13.71 3.92
N ARG A 112 3.68 -12.51 3.82
CA ARG A 112 2.55 -12.12 4.69
C ARG A 112 1.26 -12.88 4.37
N PHE A 113 0.93 -13.05 3.09
CA PHE A 113 -0.26 -13.80 2.65
C PHE A 113 -0.19 -15.29 3.02
N PHE A 114 1.01 -15.87 3.08
CA PHE A 114 1.20 -17.30 3.38
C PHE A 114 1.50 -17.59 4.85
N GLU A 115 1.60 -16.57 5.72
CA GLU A 115 1.75 -16.71 7.17
C GLU A 115 0.39 -16.77 7.88
N VAL A 116 -0.57 -17.51 7.30
CA VAL A 116 -1.81 -17.95 7.95
C VAL A 116 -1.87 -19.47 7.82
N GLY A 117 -1.12 -20.16 8.68
CA GLY A 117 -1.02 -21.61 8.61
C GLY A 117 0.03 -22.24 9.51
N GLU A 118 0.25 -21.75 10.73
CA GLU A 118 0.52 -22.70 11.82
C GLU A 118 -0.80 -23.47 12.03
N VAL A 119 -1.01 -24.49 11.19
CA VAL A 119 -1.91 -25.59 11.55
C VAL A 119 -1.20 -26.25 12.71
N GLY A 120 -1.57 -25.84 13.92
CA GLY A 120 -1.12 -26.48 15.15
C GLY A 120 -1.35 -27.98 15.00
N GLU A 121 -0.25 -28.70 14.87
CA GLU A 121 -0.19 -30.12 15.04
C GLU A 121 -0.36 -30.40 16.53
N VAL A 122 -1.59 -30.72 16.96
CA VAL A 122 -1.96 -31.77 17.96
C VAL A 122 -3.47 -31.86 18.17
#